data_AF-A0A960YCC1-F1
#
_entry.id   AF-A0A960YCC1-F1
#
_cell.length_a   1.000
_cell.length_b   1.000
_cell.length_c   1.000
_cell.angle_alpha   90.00
_cell.angle_beta   90.00
_cell.angle_gamma   90.00
#
_symmetry.space_group_name_H-M   'P 1'
#
loop_
_entity.id
_entity.type
_entity.pdbx_description
1 polymer ?
#
loop_
_entity_poly.entity_id
_entity_poly.type
_entity_poly.pdbx_seq_one_letter_code
_entity_poly.pdbx_strand_id
1 'polypeptide(L)'
;MTQAVNDAIQGRGILSQNLIRQAQMLRGELREKNVKGRYRMVTENAIMKARNFSQVLSYEELKITEYQIVAIVDNKTSNICRALNGQVFETKEAISYVKEVFSTPVYEVADRFPWDNPSRWPKDPETVTPKDIRKLYEGMATKLPPYHGHCRTTVVSKTIHDTIQNNTTGKEVQKAVNEALDSINSVHRLSDSVNTIGIEETNQPKENFLGRLLYNSKTMEPVKILMNTGLDVKQYELTLAHEIGHLLDLQMLGDNPKEFASIADKKLQALREAAAKTDAISMLWKIKREKKLPNGKELHSEEYKRVIELLNEREISSRAYAQWIANKSGNINMQKQVKEIRENKNILKSLTQWDYKDFRGIEKALDELFKEEDWLK
;
A
#
# COMPACT_ATOMS: atom_id res chain seq x y z
N MET A 1 43.87 -37.71 31.13
CA MET A 1 42.99 -36.54 31.28
C MET A 1 41.70 -36.88 32.03
N THR A 2 41.10 -38.05 31.79
CA THR A 2 39.84 -38.51 32.44
C THR A 2 39.97 -38.79 33.95
N GLN A 3 41.12 -39.29 34.42
CA GLN A 3 41.34 -39.59 35.84
C GLN A 3 41.40 -38.32 36.72
N ALA A 4 42.12 -37.29 36.26
CA ALA A 4 42.26 -36.02 36.98
C ALA A 4 40.93 -35.26 37.13
N VAL A 5 40.02 -35.40 36.15
CA VAL A 5 38.66 -34.83 36.21
C VAL A 5 37.79 -35.61 37.19
N ASN A 6 37.89 -36.95 37.23
CA ASN A 6 37.16 -37.78 38.18
C ASN A 6 37.63 -37.57 39.63
N ASP A 7 38.95 -37.40 39.84
CA ASP A 7 39.53 -37.15 41.16
C ASP A 7 39.16 -35.76 41.71
N ALA A 8 39.01 -34.77 40.82
CA ALA A 8 38.50 -33.43 41.15
C ALA A 8 37.01 -33.46 41.53
N ILE A 9 36.19 -34.25 40.83
CA ILE A 9 34.75 -34.40 41.11
C ILE A 9 34.51 -35.15 42.43
N GLN A 10 35.39 -36.09 42.81
CA GLN A 10 35.33 -36.82 44.08
C GLN A 10 36.03 -36.09 45.25
N GLY A 11 36.46 -34.83 45.07
CA GLY A 11 37.05 -34.02 46.12
C GLY A 11 38.44 -34.47 46.60
N ARG A 12 39.16 -35.26 45.80
CA ARG A 12 40.50 -35.79 46.14
C ARG A 12 41.65 -35.02 45.47
N GLY A 13 41.36 -33.87 44.87
CA GLY A 13 42.35 -32.97 44.27
C GLY A 13 42.33 -31.58 44.93
N ILE A 14 43.49 -30.93 44.98
CA ILE A 14 43.70 -29.57 45.52
C ILE A 14 43.05 -28.55 44.56
N LEU A 15 41.72 -28.50 44.55
CA LEU A 15 40.95 -27.38 44.04
C LEU A 15 40.56 -26.54 45.25
N SER A 16 40.99 -25.28 45.25
CA SER A 16 40.69 -24.36 46.34
C SER A 16 39.18 -24.37 46.64
N GLN A 17 38.82 -24.37 47.92
CA GLN A 17 37.43 -24.25 48.40
C GLN A 17 36.66 -23.12 47.68
N ASN A 18 37.36 -22.07 47.24
CA ASN A 18 36.81 -20.99 46.42
C ASN A 18 36.34 -21.43 45.03
N LEU A 19 37.07 -22.31 44.33
CA LEU A 19 36.66 -22.78 43.01
C LEU A 19 35.42 -23.68 43.10
N ILE A 20 35.34 -24.50 44.15
CA ILE A 20 34.16 -25.33 44.45
C ILE A 20 32.96 -24.44 44.80
N ARG A 21 33.16 -23.39 45.61
CA ARG A 21 32.12 -22.40 45.91
C ARG A 21 31.65 -21.64 44.66
N GLN A 22 32.56 -21.23 43.78
CA GLN A 22 32.23 -20.56 42.52
C GLN A 22 31.46 -21.50 41.58
N ALA A 23 31.88 -22.75 41.44
CA ALA A 23 31.16 -23.75 40.65
C ALA A 23 29.78 -24.08 41.23
N GLN A 24 29.64 -24.10 42.57
CA GLN A 24 28.35 -24.26 43.26
C GLN A 24 27.46 -23.02 43.16
N MET A 25 28.02 -21.81 43.18
CA MET A 25 27.29 -20.56 42.91
C MET A 25 26.80 -20.51 41.46
N LEU A 26 27.66 -20.84 40.48
CA LEU A 26 27.28 -20.98 39.07
C LEU A 26 26.19 -22.06 38.88
N ARG A 27 26.28 -23.20 39.59
CA ARG A 27 25.20 -24.22 39.62
C ARG A 27 23.90 -23.72 40.27
N GLY A 28 24.00 -22.91 41.32
CA GLY A 28 22.86 -22.31 42.02
C GLY A 28 22.16 -21.22 41.19
N GLU A 29 22.91 -20.48 40.38
CA GLU A 29 22.40 -19.50 39.42
C GLU A 29 21.81 -20.18 38.17
N LEU A 30 22.37 -21.33 37.76
CA LEU A 30 21.85 -22.20 36.70
C LEU A 30 20.73 -23.14 37.19
N ARG A 31 19.77 -22.64 37.99
CA ARG A 31 18.53 -23.40 38.26
C ARG A 31 17.87 -23.75 36.92
N GLU A 32 17.67 -25.05 36.66
CA GLU A 32 17.14 -25.61 35.40
C GLU A 32 15.94 -24.85 34.81
N LYS A 33 15.04 -24.33 35.66
CA LYS A 33 13.86 -23.57 35.21
C LYS A 33 14.22 -22.22 34.58
N ASN A 34 15.17 -21.47 35.15
CA ASN A 34 15.59 -20.17 34.60
C ASN A 34 16.43 -20.36 33.34
N VAL A 35 17.23 -21.43 33.30
CA VAL A 35 18.02 -21.82 32.15
C VAL A 35 17.11 -22.24 30.99
N LYS A 36 16.12 -23.11 31.24
CA LYS A 36 15.13 -23.54 30.24
C LYS A 36 14.30 -22.37 29.70
N GLY A 37 13.86 -21.46 30.56
CA GLY A 37 13.13 -20.25 30.16
C GLY A 37 13.96 -19.34 29.26
N ARG A 38 15.23 -19.12 29.60
CA ARG A 38 16.16 -18.31 28.80
C ARG A 38 16.49 -18.95 27.46
N TYR A 39 16.81 -20.24 27.42
CA TYR A 39 17.03 -20.97 26.17
C TYR A 39 15.80 -20.91 25.27
N ARG A 40 14.61 -21.16 25.83
CA ARG A 40 13.36 -21.07 25.09
C ARG A 40 13.16 -19.69 24.47
N MET A 41 13.35 -18.63 25.26
CA MET A 41 13.22 -17.24 24.79
C MET A 41 14.20 -16.95 23.64
N VAL A 42 15.47 -17.34 23.77
CA VAL A 42 16.50 -17.11 22.74
C VAL A 42 16.14 -17.86 21.46
N THR A 43 15.78 -19.15 21.57
CA THR A 43 15.42 -19.97 20.42
C THR A 43 14.16 -19.48 19.72
N GLU A 44 13.09 -19.16 20.46
CA GLU A 44 11.86 -18.62 19.88
C GLU A 44 12.11 -17.30 19.15
N ASN A 45 12.88 -16.39 19.75
CA ASN A 45 13.25 -15.14 19.09
C ASN A 45 14.09 -15.36 17.84
N ALA A 46 15.06 -16.27 17.87
CA ALA A 46 15.90 -16.55 16.70
C ALA A 46 15.06 -17.09 15.53
N ILE A 47 14.11 -17.99 15.80
CA ILE A 47 13.20 -18.54 14.78
C ILE A 47 12.30 -17.42 14.22
N MET A 48 11.71 -16.59 15.08
CA MET A 48 10.87 -15.47 14.62
C MET A 48 11.66 -14.45 13.81
N LYS A 49 12.87 -14.09 14.27
CA LYS A 49 13.76 -13.17 13.56
C LYS A 49 14.10 -13.70 12.18
N ALA A 50 14.49 -14.97 12.07
CA ALA A 50 14.78 -15.62 10.79
C ALA A 50 13.57 -15.58 9.84
N ARG A 51 12.37 -15.90 10.34
CA ARG A 51 11.13 -15.85 9.52
C ARG A 51 10.85 -14.45 8.99
N ASN A 52 10.80 -13.45 9.87
CA ASN A 52 10.48 -12.08 9.47
C ASN A 52 11.55 -11.48 8.55
N PHE A 53 12.83 -11.79 8.80
CA PHE A 53 13.93 -11.31 7.97
C PHE A 53 13.87 -11.90 6.57
N SER A 54 13.71 -13.22 6.46
CA SER A 54 13.55 -13.89 5.16
C SER A 54 12.34 -13.34 4.39
N GLN A 55 11.23 -13.09 5.08
CA GLN A 55 10.01 -12.58 4.47
C GLN A 55 10.21 -11.19 3.86
N VAL A 56 10.84 -10.27 4.60
CA VAL A 56 11.17 -8.93 4.09
C VAL A 56 12.21 -8.97 2.95
N LEU A 57 13.17 -9.89 3.00
CA LEU A 57 14.11 -10.05 1.89
C LEU A 57 13.40 -10.54 0.62
N SER A 58 12.43 -11.46 0.73
CA SER A 58 11.59 -11.86 -0.40
C SER A 58 10.74 -10.71 -0.95
N TYR A 59 10.34 -9.75 -0.10
CA TYR A 59 9.62 -8.56 -0.57
C TYR A 59 10.48 -7.68 -1.49
N GLU A 60 11.80 -7.63 -1.26
CA GLU A 60 12.74 -6.96 -2.18
C GLU A 60 12.66 -7.58 -3.59
N GLU A 61 12.76 -8.90 -3.66
CA GLU A 61 12.74 -9.66 -4.93
C GLU A 61 11.41 -9.51 -5.67
N LEU A 62 10.30 -9.49 -4.92
CA LEU A 62 8.94 -9.35 -5.45
C LEU A 62 8.54 -7.88 -5.69
N LYS A 63 9.44 -6.92 -5.46
CA LYS A 63 9.19 -5.48 -5.56
C LYS A 63 8.00 -5.02 -4.71
N ILE A 64 7.79 -5.68 -3.58
CA ILE A 64 6.78 -5.30 -2.60
C ILE A 64 7.36 -4.15 -1.78
N THR A 65 6.80 -2.96 -1.98
CA THR A 65 7.32 -1.73 -1.38
C THR A 65 6.88 -1.53 0.06
N GLU A 66 5.85 -2.22 0.51
CA GLU A 66 5.25 -2.02 1.84
C GLU A 66 4.94 -3.35 2.55
N TYR A 67 5.02 -3.33 3.87
CA TYR A 67 4.60 -4.42 4.72
C TYR A 67 3.81 -3.90 5.92
N GLN A 68 2.90 -4.73 6.41
CA GLN A 68 2.13 -4.48 7.62
C GLN A 68 2.69 -5.32 8.77
N ILE A 69 2.79 -4.73 9.95
CA ILE A 69 3.08 -5.47 11.19
C ILE A 69 1.78 -6.11 11.69
N VAL A 70 1.80 -7.41 11.92
CA VAL A 70 0.64 -8.17 12.41
C VAL A 70 0.99 -8.86 13.72
N ALA A 71 0.33 -8.43 14.79
CA ALA A 71 0.46 -9.03 16.11
C ALA A 71 -0.74 -9.92 16.41
N ILE A 72 -0.49 -11.04 17.10
CA ILE A 72 -1.57 -11.77 17.78
C ILE A 72 -2.00 -10.90 18.96
N VAL A 73 -3.21 -10.33 18.92
CA VAL A 73 -3.74 -9.46 19.97
C VAL A 73 -4.56 -10.29 20.97
N ASP A 74 -3.93 -10.66 22.08
CA ASP A 74 -4.51 -11.38 23.21
C ASP A 74 -4.05 -10.75 24.54
N ASN A 75 -4.36 -11.36 25.68
CA ASN A 75 -3.98 -10.84 27.00
C ASN A 75 -2.46 -10.86 27.28
N LYS A 76 -1.64 -11.50 26.43
CA LYS A 76 -0.18 -11.57 26.56
C LYS A 76 0.54 -10.58 25.61
N THR A 77 -0.20 -9.87 24.77
CA THR A 77 0.36 -8.91 23.82
C THR A 77 0.84 -7.65 24.54
N SER A 78 2.11 -7.30 24.33
CA SER A 78 2.72 -6.07 24.86
C SER A 78 2.12 -4.83 24.20
N ASN A 79 2.26 -3.69 24.87
CA ASN A 79 1.81 -2.41 24.32
C ASN A 79 2.56 -2.03 23.04
N ILE A 80 3.84 -2.40 22.92
CA ILE A 80 4.62 -2.26 21.68
C ILE A 80 3.89 -2.95 20.53
N CYS A 81 3.57 -4.24 20.71
CA CYS A 81 2.96 -5.04 19.65
C CYS A 81 1.52 -4.65 19.37
N ARG A 82 0.74 -4.21 20.38
CA ARG A 82 -0.61 -3.67 20.15
C ARG A 82 -0.58 -2.38 19.35
N ALA A 83 0.32 -1.46 19.70
CA ALA A 83 0.48 -0.19 19.00
C ALA A 83 0.95 -0.36 17.56
N LEU A 84 1.88 -1.28 17.33
CA LEU A 84 2.39 -1.58 15.98
C LEU A 84 1.44 -2.47 15.17
N ASN A 85 0.45 -3.11 15.78
CA ASN A 85 -0.48 -3.97 15.05
C ASN A 85 -1.25 -3.17 14.01
N GLY A 86 -1.23 -3.64 12.77
CA GLY A 86 -1.91 -3.00 11.65
C GLY A 86 -1.13 -1.85 11.00
N GLN A 87 -0.02 -1.39 11.60
CA GLN A 87 0.79 -0.31 11.05
C GLN A 87 1.55 -0.76 9.81
N VAL A 88 1.59 0.10 8.79
CA VAL A 88 2.26 -0.14 7.51
C VAL A 88 3.55 0.68 7.41
N PHE A 89 4.60 0.04 6.92
CA PHE A 89 5.95 0.60 6.77
C PHE A 89 6.55 0.25 5.42
N GLU A 90 7.56 1.02 5.02
CA GLU A 90 8.31 0.78 3.79
C GLU A 90 9.26 -0.43 3.93
N THR A 91 9.17 -1.35 2.98
CA THR A 91 10.05 -2.53 2.93
C THR A 91 11.52 -2.13 2.86
N LYS A 92 11.86 -1.02 2.20
CA LYS A 92 13.24 -0.54 2.04
C LYS A 92 13.94 -0.28 3.37
N GLU A 93 13.25 0.33 4.34
CA GLU A 93 13.80 0.58 5.68
C GLU A 93 14.11 -0.74 6.40
N ALA A 94 13.16 -1.68 6.33
CA ALA A 94 13.31 -3.00 6.93
C ALA A 94 14.44 -3.82 6.27
N ILE A 95 14.60 -3.76 4.94
CA ILE A 95 15.71 -4.39 4.22
C ILE A 95 17.04 -3.79 4.67
N SER A 96 17.13 -2.46 4.76
CA SER A 96 18.34 -1.78 5.23
C SER A 96 18.73 -2.26 6.63
N TYR A 97 17.75 -2.34 7.53
CA TYR A 97 17.94 -2.89 8.87
C TYR A 97 18.41 -4.35 8.84
N VAL A 98 17.80 -5.23 8.05
CA VAL A 98 18.21 -6.65 7.94
C VAL A 98 19.65 -6.77 7.44
N LYS A 99 20.02 -6.01 6.40
CA LYS A 99 21.38 -5.99 5.83
C LYS A 99 22.41 -5.47 6.84
N GLU A 100 22.05 -4.46 7.64
CA GLU A 100 22.91 -3.93 8.70
C GLU A 100 23.11 -4.96 9.82
N VAL A 101 22.05 -5.67 10.23
CA VAL A 101 22.15 -6.74 11.24
C VAL A 101 23.06 -7.87 10.75
N PHE A 102 22.96 -8.28 9.49
CA PHE A 102 23.80 -9.36 8.93
C PHE A 102 25.27 -8.96 8.73
N SER A 103 25.55 -7.68 8.50
CA SER A 103 26.93 -7.17 8.41
C SER A 103 27.56 -6.85 9.76
N THR A 104 26.77 -6.85 10.84
CA THR A 104 27.25 -6.57 12.19
C THR A 104 27.83 -7.83 12.83
N PRO A 105 29.04 -7.78 13.43
CA PRO A 105 29.59 -8.90 14.18
C PRO A 105 28.64 -9.37 15.28
N VAL A 106 28.46 -10.68 15.42
CA VAL A 106 27.46 -11.28 16.32
C VAL A 106 27.52 -10.74 17.75
N TYR A 107 28.73 -10.45 18.26
CA TYR A 107 28.94 -9.92 19.61
C TYR A 107 28.50 -8.45 19.79
N GLU A 108 28.31 -7.68 18.71
CA GLU A 108 27.84 -6.29 18.75
C GLU A 108 26.33 -6.16 18.48
N VAL A 109 25.69 -7.22 17.97
CA VAL A 109 24.28 -7.16 17.51
C VAL A 109 23.33 -6.72 18.63
N ALA A 110 23.56 -7.17 19.86
CA ALA A 110 22.69 -6.82 20.99
C ALA A 110 22.83 -5.35 21.41
N ASP A 111 24.03 -4.78 21.28
CA ASP A 111 24.32 -3.39 21.65
C ASP A 111 23.85 -2.41 20.57
N ARG A 112 24.01 -2.79 19.30
CA ARG A 112 23.59 -1.97 18.15
C ARG A 112 22.09 -2.05 17.86
N PHE A 113 21.48 -3.20 18.08
CA PHE A 113 20.05 -3.44 17.81
C PHE A 113 19.34 -3.94 19.07
N PRO A 114 19.33 -3.17 20.16
CA PRO A 114 18.63 -3.56 21.37
C PRO A 114 17.12 -3.64 21.10
N TRP A 115 16.47 -4.53 21.84
CA TRP A 115 15.02 -4.50 21.97
C TRP A 115 14.58 -3.17 22.57
N ASP A 116 13.43 -2.67 22.14
CA ASP A 116 12.98 -1.37 22.61
C ASP A 116 12.41 -1.45 24.03
N ASN A 117 12.47 -0.32 24.74
CA ASN A 117 11.97 -0.21 26.10
C ASN A 117 10.43 -0.15 26.11
N PRO A 118 9.73 -1.14 26.69
CA PRO A 118 8.26 -1.16 26.72
C PRO A 118 7.62 0.05 27.40
N SER A 119 8.33 0.73 28.31
CA SER A 119 7.83 1.92 29.01
C SER A 119 7.72 3.16 28.12
N ARG A 120 8.35 3.18 26.93
CA ARG A 120 8.19 4.25 25.94
C ARG A 120 6.84 4.23 25.24
N TRP A 121 6.13 3.10 25.30
CA TRP A 121 4.93 2.86 24.51
C TRP A 121 3.67 3.20 25.30
N PRO A 122 2.64 3.73 24.63
CA PRO A 122 1.40 4.13 25.27
C PRO A 122 0.75 2.94 25.99
N LYS A 123 0.19 3.21 27.17
CA LYS A 123 -0.53 2.18 27.95
C LYS A 123 -1.79 1.70 27.25
N ASP A 124 -2.42 2.62 26.52
CA ASP A 124 -3.61 2.38 25.71
C ASP A 124 -3.33 2.83 24.26
N PRO A 125 -2.80 1.93 23.42
CA PRO A 125 -2.41 2.28 22.06
C PRO A 125 -3.56 2.74 21.16
N GLU A 126 -4.81 2.38 21.48
CA GLU A 126 -5.99 2.76 20.69
C GLU A 126 -6.31 4.26 20.81
N THR A 127 -5.76 4.93 21.82
CA THR A 127 -5.95 6.36 22.06
C THR A 127 -4.92 7.25 21.37
N VAL A 128 -3.98 6.66 20.62
CA VAL A 128 -2.84 7.36 20.01
C VAL A 128 -2.94 7.33 18.50
N THR A 129 -2.55 8.44 17.85
CA THR A 129 -2.64 8.53 16.39
C THR A 129 -1.57 7.67 15.70
N PRO A 130 -1.82 7.14 14.48
CA PRO A 130 -0.82 6.41 13.71
C PRO A 130 0.48 7.19 13.49
N LYS A 131 0.38 8.52 13.34
CA LYS A 131 1.53 9.42 13.20
C LYS A 131 2.43 9.41 14.44
N ASP A 132 1.84 9.42 15.63
CA ASP A 132 2.60 9.36 16.88
C ASP A 132 3.25 7.98 17.08
N ILE A 133 2.56 6.90 16.69
CA ILE A 133 3.12 5.54 16.70
C ILE A 133 4.31 5.44 15.74
N ARG A 134 4.21 6.01 14.53
CA ARG A 134 5.31 6.03 13.55
C ARG A 134 6.54 6.75 14.11
N LYS A 135 6.35 7.88 14.79
CA LYS A 135 7.45 8.61 15.46
C LYS A 135 8.12 7.77 16.56
N LEU A 136 7.36 6.97 17.31
CA LEU A 136 7.94 6.03 18.30
C LEU A 136 8.77 4.94 17.60
N TYR A 137 8.24 4.36 16.53
CA TYR A 137 8.89 3.35 15.71
C TYR A 137 10.21 3.86 15.09
N GLU A 138 10.23 5.08 14.55
CA GLU A 138 11.43 5.72 14.00
C GLU A 138 12.56 5.78 15.04
N GLY A 139 12.23 5.98 16.32
CA GLY A 139 13.17 5.98 17.43
C GLY A 139 13.57 4.61 17.98
N MET A 140 13.16 3.50 17.36
CA MET A 140 13.59 2.14 17.73
C MET A 140 14.87 1.75 16.98
N ALA A 141 15.80 1.04 17.64
CA ALA A 141 16.91 0.39 16.95
C ALA A 141 16.47 -0.89 16.21
N THR A 142 15.51 -1.63 16.78
CA THR A 142 14.93 -2.82 16.17
C THR A 142 13.75 -2.41 15.26
N LYS A 143 13.90 -2.58 13.93
CA LYS A 143 12.87 -2.20 12.93
C LYS A 143 11.91 -3.32 12.53
N LEU A 144 12.21 -4.57 12.89
CA LEU A 144 11.37 -5.73 12.58
C LEU A 144 11.17 -6.62 13.80
N PRO A 145 10.06 -7.37 13.88
CA PRO A 145 9.86 -8.29 14.97
C PRO A 145 10.92 -9.41 14.91
N PRO A 146 11.40 -9.91 16.07
CA PRO A 146 10.85 -9.67 17.40
C PRO A 146 11.31 -8.35 18.06
N TYR A 147 10.37 -7.61 18.65
CA TYR A 147 10.63 -6.34 19.36
C TYR A 147 11.04 -6.51 20.83
N HIS A 148 10.79 -7.70 21.39
CA HIS A 148 11.07 -8.06 22.77
C HIS A 148 11.07 -9.59 22.92
N GLY A 149 11.44 -10.10 24.11
CA GLY A 149 11.35 -11.51 24.46
C GLY A 149 9.95 -12.12 24.22
N HIS A 150 9.90 -13.32 23.63
CA HIS A 150 8.65 -14.05 23.32
C HIS A 150 7.67 -13.29 22.39
N CYS A 151 8.18 -12.37 21.57
CA CYS A 151 7.37 -11.68 20.58
C CYS A 151 6.82 -12.68 19.54
N ARG A 152 5.51 -12.65 19.31
CA ARG A 152 4.80 -13.50 18.32
C ARG A 152 4.34 -12.69 17.10
N THR A 153 4.81 -11.47 16.98
CA THR A 153 4.44 -10.55 15.90
C THR A 153 5.18 -10.96 14.63
N THR A 154 4.46 -10.89 13.51
CA THR A 154 4.99 -11.16 12.18
C THR A 154 4.85 -9.92 11.32
N VAL A 155 5.42 -9.98 10.12
CA VAL A 155 5.09 -9.05 9.04
C VAL A 155 4.29 -9.76 7.97
N VAL A 156 3.50 -9.02 7.21
CA VAL A 156 2.83 -9.47 5.99
C VAL A 156 2.98 -8.40 4.91
N SER A 157 2.95 -8.78 3.64
CA SER A 157 3.07 -7.82 2.55
C SER A 157 1.82 -6.96 2.55
N LYS A 158 1.99 -5.66 2.28
CA LYS A 158 0.86 -4.76 2.02
C LYS A 158 0.96 -4.29 0.57
N THR A 159 -0.07 -4.61 -0.19
CA THR A 159 -0.21 -4.26 -1.60
C THR A 159 -1.59 -3.71 -1.85
N ILE A 160 -1.77 -3.04 -2.99
CA ILE A 160 -3.11 -2.62 -3.40
C ILE A 160 -4.10 -3.79 -3.52
N HIS A 161 -3.60 -4.99 -3.83
CA HIS A 161 -4.41 -6.21 -3.95
C HIS A 161 -5.06 -6.65 -2.63
N ASP A 162 -4.54 -6.18 -1.49
CA ASP A 162 -5.15 -6.43 -0.17
C ASP A 162 -6.39 -5.54 0.06
N THR A 163 -6.46 -4.39 -0.61
CA THR A 163 -7.56 -3.43 -0.52
C THR A 163 -8.54 -3.57 -1.70
N ILE A 164 -8.05 -3.94 -2.88
CA ILE A 164 -8.85 -4.11 -4.09
C ILE A 164 -8.66 -5.53 -4.61
N GLN A 165 -9.68 -6.37 -4.41
CA GLN A 165 -9.63 -7.79 -4.73
C GLN A 165 -10.11 -8.04 -6.16
N ASN A 166 -9.25 -8.66 -6.97
CA ASN A 166 -9.64 -9.12 -8.29
C ASN A 166 -10.49 -10.40 -8.21
N ASN A 167 -11.81 -10.28 -8.34
CA ASN A 167 -12.75 -11.40 -8.36
C ASN A 167 -13.18 -11.78 -9.78
N THR A 168 -12.47 -11.30 -10.80
CA THR A 168 -12.73 -11.65 -12.20
C THR A 168 -12.26 -13.08 -12.52
N THR A 169 -12.95 -13.73 -13.45
CA THR A 169 -12.83 -15.14 -13.84
C THR A 169 -12.30 -15.33 -15.26
N GLY A 170 -12.57 -14.38 -16.17
CA GLY A 170 -12.08 -14.40 -17.54
C GLY A 170 -10.58 -14.14 -17.60
N LYS A 171 -9.82 -15.03 -18.24
CA LYS A 171 -8.34 -14.95 -18.25
C LYS A 171 -7.79 -13.61 -18.75
N GLU A 172 -8.41 -13.04 -19.78
CA GLU A 172 -7.98 -11.78 -20.38
C GLU A 172 -8.24 -10.59 -19.45
N VAL A 173 -9.46 -10.46 -18.92
CA VAL A 173 -9.81 -9.39 -17.99
C VAL A 173 -9.08 -9.54 -16.65
N GLN A 174 -8.90 -10.76 -16.16
CA GLN A 174 -8.14 -11.02 -14.93
C GLN A 174 -6.68 -10.58 -15.06
N LYS A 175 -6.04 -10.90 -16.19
CA LYS A 175 -4.68 -10.45 -16.48
C LYS A 175 -4.62 -8.92 -16.54
N ALA A 176 -5.52 -8.28 -17.29
CA ALA A 176 -5.55 -6.83 -17.42
C ALA A 176 -5.80 -6.12 -16.08
N VAL A 177 -6.73 -6.62 -15.27
CA VAL A 177 -7.01 -6.10 -13.93
C VAL A 177 -5.77 -6.18 -13.04
N ASN A 178 -5.08 -7.32 -13.03
CA ASN A 178 -3.84 -7.47 -12.25
C ASN A 178 -2.75 -6.53 -12.75
N GLU A 179 -2.54 -6.41 -14.06
CA GLU A 179 -1.55 -5.49 -14.64
C GLU A 179 -1.84 -4.03 -14.27
N ALA A 180 -3.11 -3.61 -14.26
CA ALA A 180 -3.50 -2.28 -13.85
C ALA A 180 -3.32 -2.05 -12.34
N LEU A 181 -3.69 -3.01 -11.49
CA LEU A 181 -3.43 -2.94 -10.04
C LEU A 181 -1.94 -2.86 -9.75
N ASP A 182 -1.10 -3.66 -10.42
CA ASP A 182 0.36 -3.61 -10.28
C ASP A 182 0.90 -2.24 -10.72
N SER A 183 0.36 -1.69 -11.80
CA SER A 183 0.74 -0.36 -12.30
C SER A 183 0.41 0.73 -11.28
N ILE A 184 -0.79 0.71 -10.70
CA ILE A 184 -1.20 1.65 -9.65
C ILE A 184 -0.30 1.48 -8.41
N ASN A 185 -0.12 0.24 -7.96
CA ASN A 185 0.71 -0.09 -6.80
C ASN A 185 2.17 0.32 -6.97
N SER A 186 2.67 0.40 -8.20
CA SER A 186 4.03 0.87 -8.50
C SER A 186 4.20 2.39 -8.41
N VAL A 187 3.10 3.14 -8.53
CA VAL A 187 3.12 4.61 -8.57
C VAL A 187 2.80 5.21 -7.21
N HIS A 188 1.77 4.70 -6.53
CA HIS A 188 1.37 5.23 -5.23
C HIS A 188 0.75 4.15 -4.34
N ARG A 189 0.57 4.50 -3.06
CA ARG A 189 -0.15 3.70 -2.05
C ARG A 189 -1.60 4.14 -1.90
N LEU A 190 -2.41 3.26 -1.32
CA LEU A 190 -3.77 3.59 -0.89
C LEU A 190 -3.77 3.87 0.62
N SER A 191 -4.59 4.82 1.08
CA SER A 191 -4.85 5.01 2.51
C SER A 191 -5.32 3.70 3.18
N ASP A 192 -4.84 3.46 4.40
CA ASP A 192 -5.20 2.32 5.25
C ASP A 192 -6.68 2.32 5.66
N SER A 193 -7.39 3.43 5.45
CA SER A 193 -8.79 3.63 5.83
C SER A 193 -9.82 3.13 4.82
N VAL A 194 -9.41 2.42 3.77
CA VAL A 194 -10.34 1.95 2.72
C VAL A 194 -10.85 0.55 2.98
N ASN A 195 -12.17 0.43 2.90
CA ASN A 195 -12.85 -0.86 2.91
C ASN A 195 -12.38 -1.69 1.73
N THR A 196 -12.11 -2.97 1.98
CA THR A 196 -11.80 -3.90 0.89
C THR A 196 -12.95 -3.93 -0.11
N ILE A 197 -12.66 -3.64 -1.39
CA ILE A 197 -13.65 -3.71 -2.47
C ILE A 197 -13.29 -4.79 -3.48
N GLY A 198 -14.30 -5.42 -4.07
CA GLY A 198 -14.12 -6.39 -5.15
C GLY A 198 -14.19 -5.75 -6.53
N ILE A 199 -13.45 -6.33 -7.48
CA ILE A 199 -13.61 -6.11 -8.93
C ILE A 199 -14.31 -7.33 -9.50
N GLU A 200 -15.48 -7.14 -10.10
CA GLU A 200 -16.29 -8.20 -10.70
C GLU A 200 -16.51 -7.95 -12.20
N GLU A 201 -16.81 -9.02 -12.93
CA GLU A 201 -17.23 -8.92 -14.33
C GLU A 201 -18.74 -8.74 -14.46
N THR A 202 -19.14 -8.07 -15.54
CA THR A 202 -20.51 -8.09 -16.03
C THR A 202 -20.52 -8.22 -17.55
N ASN A 203 -21.53 -8.88 -18.10
CA ASN A 203 -21.70 -9.02 -19.54
C ASN A 203 -22.95 -8.24 -19.97
N GLN A 204 -22.77 -6.95 -20.24
CA GLN A 204 -23.86 -6.04 -20.61
C GLN A 204 -23.55 -5.35 -21.95
N PRO A 205 -23.70 -6.06 -23.09
CA PRO A 205 -23.31 -5.55 -24.41
C PRO A 205 -24.15 -4.36 -24.89
N LYS A 206 -25.33 -4.14 -24.28
CA LYS A 206 -26.24 -3.02 -24.60
C LYS A 206 -25.95 -1.78 -23.77
N GLU A 207 -25.15 -1.91 -22.71
CA GLU A 207 -24.82 -0.81 -21.82
C GLU A 207 -23.56 -0.11 -22.30
N ASN A 208 -23.58 1.21 -22.33
CA ASN A 208 -22.49 2.02 -22.88
C ASN A 208 -21.47 2.42 -21.80
N PHE A 209 -21.01 1.44 -21.01
CA PHE A 209 -19.92 1.64 -20.05
C PHE A 209 -18.91 0.50 -20.15
N LEU A 210 -17.63 0.83 -20.07
CA LEU A 210 -16.53 -0.15 -20.02
C LEU A 210 -16.29 -0.62 -18.58
N GLY A 211 -16.42 0.31 -17.62
CA GLY A 211 -16.31 0.06 -16.19
C GLY A 211 -17.33 0.88 -15.42
N ARG A 212 -17.54 0.53 -14.14
CA ARG A 212 -18.35 1.33 -13.22
C ARG A 212 -18.03 1.04 -11.76
N LEU A 213 -17.68 2.06 -11.00
CA LEU A 213 -17.74 2.04 -9.54
C LEU A 213 -19.21 2.05 -9.06
N LEU A 214 -19.58 1.01 -8.31
CA LEU A 214 -20.85 0.96 -7.59
C LEU A 214 -20.63 1.41 -6.14
N TYR A 215 -21.50 2.31 -5.68
CA TYR A 215 -21.51 2.82 -4.33
C TYR A 215 -22.96 3.04 -3.85
N ASN A 216 -23.16 3.05 -2.54
CA ASN A 216 -24.43 3.39 -1.93
C ASN A 216 -24.66 4.89 -2.02
N SER A 217 -25.65 5.34 -2.78
CA SER A 217 -25.91 6.76 -2.99
C SER A 217 -26.35 7.54 -1.74
N LYS A 218 -26.74 6.84 -0.66
CA LYS A 218 -27.11 7.46 0.62
C LYS A 218 -25.92 7.58 1.57
N THR A 219 -25.09 6.54 1.66
CA THR A 219 -23.95 6.50 2.59
C THR A 219 -22.63 6.92 1.93
N MET A 220 -22.60 7.00 0.61
CA MET A 220 -21.40 7.24 -0.21
C MET A 220 -20.32 6.17 -0.04
N GLU A 221 -20.68 5.00 0.51
CA GLU A 221 -19.76 3.88 0.67
C GLU A 221 -19.64 3.09 -0.65
N PRO A 222 -18.43 2.77 -1.10
CA PRO A 222 -18.20 1.94 -2.26
C PRO A 222 -18.59 0.50 -1.94
N VAL A 223 -19.09 -0.17 -2.97
CA VAL A 223 -19.52 -1.57 -2.89
C VAL A 223 -18.56 -2.43 -3.71
N LYS A 224 -18.35 -2.08 -4.98
CA LYS A 224 -17.50 -2.83 -5.91
C LYS A 224 -17.24 -2.05 -7.19
N ILE A 225 -16.27 -2.51 -7.97
CA ILE A 225 -16.05 -2.08 -9.35
C ILE A 225 -16.54 -3.17 -10.31
N LEU A 226 -17.30 -2.79 -11.33
CA LEU A 226 -17.72 -3.68 -12.42
C LEU A 226 -16.86 -3.43 -13.66
N MET A 227 -16.39 -4.51 -14.28
CA MET A 227 -15.75 -4.51 -15.60
C MET A 227 -16.70 -5.12 -16.62
N ASN A 228 -17.10 -4.36 -17.64
CA ASN A 228 -18.01 -4.84 -18.67
C ASN A 228 -17.25 -5.59 -19.78
N THR A 229 -17.42 -6.92 -19.81
CA THR A 229 -16.78 -7.81 -20.79
C THR A 229 -17.65 -8.07 -22.02
N GLY A 230 -18.87 -7.49 -22.07
CA GLY A 230 -19.80 -7.62 -23.19
C GLY A 230 -19.51 -6.70 -24.39
N LEU A 231 -18.52 -5.81 -24.28
CA LEU A 231 -18.20 -4.84 -25.33
C LEU A 231 -16.99 -5.26 -26.17
N ASP A 232 -17.01 -4.91 -27.45
CA ASP A 232 -15.90 -5.21 -28.37
C ASP A 232 -14.61 -4.44 -28.06
N VAL A 233 -14.72 -3.33 -27.32
CA VAL A 233 -13.59 -2.47 -26.95
C VAL A 233 -12.96 -2.99 -25.66
N LYS A 234 -11.73 -3.47 -25.73
CA LYS A 234 -11.00 -4.08 -24.61
C LYS A 234 -9.91 -3.16 -24.07
N GLN A 235 -10.33 -2.13 -23.34
CA GLN A 235 -9.43 -1.16 -22.69
C GLN A 235 -9.43 -1.34 -21.16
N TYR A 236 -9.35 -2.59 -20.71
CA TYR A 236 -9.64 -2.97 -19.32
C TYR A 236 -8.70 -2.31 -18.31
N GLU A 237 -7.41 -2.21 -18.63
CA GLU A 237 -6.37 -1.66 -17.75
C GLU A 237 -6.62 -0.17 -17.45
N LEU A 238 -6.80 0.63 -18.50
CA LEU A 238 -7.07 2.06 -18.36
C LEU A 238 -8.46 2.32 -17.77
N THR A 239 -9.44 1.47 -18.10
CA THR A 239 -10.78 1.52 -17.51
C THR A 239 -10.72 1.28 -16.00
N LEU A 240 -10.00 0.26 -15.54
CA LEU A 240 -9.87 0.00 -14.11
C LEU A 240 -9.19 1.17 -13.39
N ALA A 241 -8.12 1.73 -13.96
CA ALA A 241 -7.48 2.90 -13.38
C ALA A 241 -8.46 4.08 -13.28
N HIS A 242 -9.31 4.30 -14.27
CA HIS A 242 -10.36 5.31 -14.21
C HIS A 242 -11.37 5.05 -13.08
N GLU A 243 -11.87 3.81 -12.93
CA GLU A 243 -12.80 3.48 -11.83
C GLU A 243 -12.16 3.60 -10.44
N ILE A 244 -10.88 3.27 -10.32
CA ILE A 244 -10.12 3.50 -9.09
C ILE A 244 -9.96 5.00 -8.84
N GLY A 245 -9.77 5.82 -9.89
CA GLY A 245 -9.81 7.28 -9.76
C GLY A 245 -11.10 7.77 -9.10
N HIS A 246 -12.25 7.22 -9.48
CA HIS A 246 -13.53 7.52 -8.82
C HIS A 246 -13.58 7.06 -7.37
N LEU A 247 -12.96 5.93 -7.04
CA LEU A 247 -12.88 5.44 -5.67
C LEU A 247 -12.03 6.37 -4.81
N LEU A 248 -10.86 6.79 -5.29
CA LEU A 248 -9.98 7.73 -4.58
C LEU A 248 -10.71 9.05 -4.33
N ASP A 249 -11.39 9.55 -5.36
CA ASP A 249 -12.17 10.78 -5.34
C ASP A 249 -13.34 10.72 -4.34
N LEU A 250 -13.97 9.56 -4.20
CA LEU A 250 -15.09 9.34 -3.30
C LEU A 250 -14.68 9.16 -1.83
N GLN A 251 -13.58 8.43 -1.57
CA GLN A 251 -13.28 7.94 -0.22
C GLN A 251 -11.97 8.44 0.37
N MET A 252 -11.04 8.93 -0.43
CA MET A 252 -9.63 8.99 0.00
C MET A 252 -9.02 10.38 -0.14
N LEU A 253 -9.43 11.16 -1.15
CA LEU A 253 -8.83 12.46 -1.43
C LEU A 253 -9.54 13.64 -0.75
N GLY A 254 -10.78 13.46 -0.27
CA GLY A 254 -11.59 14.55 0.30
C GLY A 254 -11.70 14.50 1.81
N ASP A 255 -11.84 15.68 2.43
CA ASP A 255 -12.09 15.79 3.88
C ASP A 255 -13.57 15.46 4.23
N ASN A 256 -14.47 15.53 3.23
CA ASN A 256 -15.90 15.25 3.39
C ASN A 256 -16.27 13.87 2.81
N PRO A 257 -16.62 12.88 3.65
CA PRO A 257 -16.93 11.52 3.18
C PRO A 257 -18.30 11.40 2.48
N LYS A 258 -19.06 12.50 2.36
CA LYS A 258 -20.42 12.51 1.76
C LYS A 258 -20.45 13.06 0.34
N GLU A 259 -19.31 13.42 -0.23
CA GLU A 259 -19.23 13.94 -1.59
C GLU A 259 -17.93 13.53 -2.27
N PHE A 260 -17.88 13.68 -3.58
CA PHE A 260 -16.64 13.49 -4.33
C PHE A 260 -15.73 14.71 -4.15
N ALA A 261 -14.48 14.48 -3.79
CA ALA A 261 -13.50 15.51 -3.50
C ALA A 261 -13.27 16.46 -4.69
N SER A 262 -13.33 15.93 -5.92
CA SER A 262 -13.17 16.65 -7.17
C SER A 262 -14.18 17.77 -7.35
N ILE A 263 -15.35 17.71 -6.71
CA ILE A 263 -16.39 18.72 -6.87
C ILE A 263 -15.98 20.05 -6.21
N ALA A 264 -15.49 20.00 -4.98
CA ALA A 264 -15.28 21.22 -4.20
C ALA A 264 -14.08 21.19 -3.24
N ASP A 265 -13.48 20.02 -2.99
CA ASP A 265 -12.39 19.91 -2.02
C ASP A 265 -11.18 20.71 -2.50
N LYS A 266 -10.63 21.53 -1.62
CA LYS A 266 -9.46 22.40 -1.88
C LYS A 266 -8.24 21.60 -2.33
N LYS A 267 -8.09 20.34 -1.90
CA LYS A 267 -6.96 19.47 -2.28
C LYS A 267 -6.89 19.25 -3.79
N LEU A 268 -8.05 19.16 -4.47
CA LEU A 268 -8.11 19.00 -5.92
C LEU A 268 -8.22 20.33 -6.69
N GLN A 269 -8.08 21.49 -6.03
CA GLN A 269 -8.19 22.79 -6.72
C GLN A 269 -7.13 22.94 -7.82
N ALA A 270 -5.87 22.63 -7.53
CA ALA A 270 -4.80 22.71 -8.52
C ALA A 270 -5.06 21.81 -9.73
N LEU A 271 -5.60 20.60 -9.50
CA LEU A 271 -5.99 19.66 -10.56
C LEU A 271 -7.08 20.26 -11.45
N ARG A 272 -8.16 20.80 -10.86
CA ARG A 272 -9.25 21.45 -11.60
C ARG A 272 -8.75 22.62 -12.44
N GLU A 273 -7.92 23.48 -11.85
CA GLU A 273 -7.35 24.64 -12.55
C GLU A 273 -6.42 24.24 -13.69
N ALA A 274 -5.63 23.17 -13.52
CA ALA A 274 -4.79 22.62 -14.56
C ALA A 274 -5.63 22.03 -15.71
N ALA A 275 -6.65 21.24 -15.38
CA ALA A 275 -7.54 20.63 -16.36
C ALA A 275 -8.36 21.67 -17.14
N ALA A 276 -8.85 22.72 -16.48
CA ALA A 276 -9.62 23.78 -17.13
C ALA A 276 -8.83 24.55 -18.20
N LYS A 277 -7.49 24.55 -18.12
CA LYS A 277 -6.59 25.23 -19.06
C LYS A 277 -6.24 24.40 -20.29
N THR A 278 -6.67 23.14 -20.35
CA THR A 278 -6.28 22.26 -21.45
C THR A 278 -7.11 22.51 -22.71
N ASP A 279 -6.50 22.22 -23.86
CA ASP A 279 -7.16 22.29 -25.17
C ASP A 279 -8.33 21.32 -25.24
N ALA A 280 -8.17 20.12 -24.67
CA ALA A 280 -9.24 19.12 -24.63
C ALA A 280 -10.51 19.62 -23.92
N ILE A 281 -10.36 20.21 -22.73
CA ILE A 281 -11.49 20.73 -21.94
C ILE A 281 -12.06 22.01 -22.59
N SER A 282 -11.20 22.89 -23.10
CA SER A 282 -11.61 24.08 -23.85
C SER A 282 -12.44 23.72 -25.09
N MET A 283 -12.04 22.67 -25.81
CA MET A 283 -12.78 22.16 -26.98
C MET A 283 -14.14 21.59 -26.58
N LEU A 284 -14.23 20.84 -25.47
CA LEU A 284 -15.51 20.31 -24.97
C LEU A 284 -16.47 21.45 -24.59
N TRP A 285 -15.99 22.51 -23.94
CA TRP A 285 -16.79 23.70 -23.65
C TRP A 285 -17.26 24.41 -24.92
N LYS A 286 -16.39 24.51 -25.93
CA LYS A 286 -16.76 25.06 -27.24
C LYS A 286 -17.89 24.25 -27.88
N ILE A 287 -17.75 22.92 -27.94
CA ILE A 287 -18.76 22.00 -28.47
C ILE A 287 -20.08 22.14 -27.71
N LYS A 288 -20.04 22.17 -26.37
CA LYS A 288 -21.23 22.36 -25.53
C LYS A 288 -21.97 23.66 -25.84
N ARG A 289 -21.24 24.77 -25.96
CA ARG A 289 -21.80 26.11 -26.20
C ARG A 289 -22.39 26.23 -27.60
N GLU A 290 -21.64 25.77 -28.61
CA GLU A 290 -22.02 25.91 -30.02
C GLU A 290 -23.00 24.83 -30.49
N LYS A 291 -23.18 23.78 -29.67
CA LYS A 291 -23.95 22.56 -29.98
C LYS A 291 -23.52 21.88 -31.29
N LYS A 292 -22.27 22.07 -31.69
CA LYS A 292 -21.69 21.57 -32.93
C LYS A 292 -20.35 20.91 -32.69
N LEU A 293 -20.08 19.84 -33.45
CA LEU A 293 -18.77 19.24 -33.55
C LEU A 293 -17.84 20.14 -34.39
N PRO A 294 -16.50 20.00 -34.29
CA PRO A 294 -15.55 20.83 -35.03
C PRO A 294 -15.68 20.78 -36.55
N ASN A 295 -16.26 19.71 -37.10
CA ASN A 295 -16.56 19.57 -38.52
C ASN A 295 -17.87 20.29 -38.95
N GLY A 296 -18.50 21.03 -38.05
CA GLY A 296 -19.73 21.80 -38.31
C GLY A 296 -21.03 21.00 -38.11
N LYS A 297 -20.97 19.69 -37.85
CA LYS A 297 -22.15 18.86 -37.63
C LYS A 297 -22.84 19.21 -36.31
N GLU A 298 -24.16 19.37 -36.31
CA GLU A 298 -24.98 19.50 -35.10
C GLU A 298 -24.84 18.27 -34.19
N LEU A 299 -24.84 18.49 -32.87
CA LEU A 299 -24.81 17.43 -31.87
C LEU A 299 -26.16 16.71 -31.77
N HIS A 300 -26.13 15.39 -31.79
CA HIS A 300 -27.27 14.58 -31.37
C HIS A 300 -27.43 14.59 -29.84
N SER A 301 -28.60 14.20 -29.33
CA SER A 301 -28.91 14.20 -27.88
C SER A 301 -27.91 13.39 -27.06
N GLU A 302 -27.50 12.23 -27.54
CA GLU A 302 -26.54 11.36 -26.83
C GLU A 302 -25.12 11.93 -26.86
N GLU A 303 -24.71 12.58 -27.95
CA GLU A 303 -23.43 13.28 -28.04
C GLU A 303 -23.40 14.47 -27.08
N TYR A 304 -24.51 15.21 -26.96
CA TYR A 304 -24.62 16.32 -26.01
C TYR A 304 -24.55 15.84 -24.55
N LYS A 305 -25.23 14.75 -24.20
CA LYS A 305 -25.09 14.10 -22.89
C LYS A 305 -23.64 13.70 -22.61
N ARG A 306 -22.97 13.09 -23.59
CA ARG A 306 -21.56 12.71 -23.46
C ARG A 306 -20.64 13.93 -23.26
N VAL A 307 -20.91 15.05 -23.92
CA VAL A 307 -20.15 16.29 -23.69
C VAL A 307 -20.33 16.80 -22.25
N ILE A 308 -21.55 16.73 -21.72
CA ILE A 308 -21.82 17.12 -20.32
C ILE A 308 -21.07 16.19 -19.35
N GLU A 309 -21.10 14.89 -19.60
CA GLU A 309 -20.38 13.89 -18.82
C GLU A 309 -18.86 14.14 -18.84
N LEU A 310 -18.27 14.34 -20.01
CA LEU A 310 -16.85 14.66 -20.18
C LEU A 310 -16.44 16.02 -19.57
N LEU A 311 -17.40 16.87 -19.21
CA LEU A 311 -17.16 18.13 -18.50
C LEU A 311 -17.47 18.03 -17.00
N ASN A 312 -17.87 16.86 -16.50
CA ASN A 312 -18.07 16.63 -15.07
C ASN A 312 -16.71 16.55 -14.37
N GLU A 313 -16.54 17.28 -13.25
CA GLU A 313 -15.28 17.31 -12.50
C GLU A 313 -14.82 15.93 -12.04
N ARG A 314 -15.75 15.04 -11.68
CA ARG A 314 -15.45 13.65 -11.29
C ARG A 314 -14.84 12.87 -12.46
N GLU A 315 -15.42 13.04 -13.65
CA GLU A 315 -14.95 12.39 -14.87
C GLU A 315 -13.61 12.95 -15.33
N ILE A 316 -13.41 14.27 -15.20
CA ILE A 316 -12.12 14.91 -15.49
C ILE A 316 -11.05 14.36 -14.56
N SER A 317 -11.30 14.33 -13.25
CA SER A 317 -10.37 13.82 -12.24
C SER A 317 -9.99 12.35 -12.50
N SER A 318 -10.97 11.47 -12.68
CA SER A 318 -10.72 10.04 -12.90
C SER A 318 -10.01 9.73 -14.21
N ARG A 319 -10.33 10.45 -15.30
CA ARG A 319 -9.59 10.29 -16.57
C ARG A 319 -8.16 10.79 -16.46
N ALA A 320 -7.97 11.92 -15.77
CA ALA A 320 -6.65 12.48 -15.50
C ALA A 320 -5.79 11.50 -14.70
N TYR A 321 -6.35 10.94 -13.62
CA TYR A 321 -5.70 9.91 -12.83
C TYR A 321 -5.33 8.68 -13.68
N ALA A 322 -6.23 8.16 -14.50
CA ALA A 322 -5.96 6.99 -15.34
C ALA A 322 -4.79 7.22 -16.32
N GLN A 323 -4.75 8.39 -16.98
CA GLN A 323 -3.63 8.74 -17.87
C GLN A 323 -2.34 8.98 -17.09
N TRP A 324 -2.41 9.57 -15.90
CA TRP A 324 -1.25 9.76 -15.02
C TRP A 324 -0.63 8.43 -14.59
N ILE A 325 -1.44 7.46 -14.17
CA ILE A 325 -0.96 6.09 -13.88
C ILE A 325 -0.30 5.47 -15.10
N ALA A 326 -0.90 5.58 -16.29
CA ALA A 326 -0.32 5.07 -17.53
C ALA A 326 1.07 5.66 -17.81
N ASN A 327 1.25 6.95 -17.56
CA ASN A 327 2.54 7.63 -17.72
C ASN A 327 3.55 7.21 -16.65
N LYS A 328 3.16 7.29 -15.37
CA LYS A 328 4.06 7.10 -14.22
C LYS A 328 4.55 5.67 -14.05
N SER A 329 3.67 4.70 -14.28
CA SER A 329 4.02 3.27 -14.20
C SER A 329 4.87 2.81 -15.39
N GLY A 330 4.87 3.57 -16.50
CA GLY A 330 5.47 3.13 -17.75
C GLY A 330 4.74 1.94 -18.40
N ASN A 331 3.50 1.65 -18.01
CA ASN A 331 2.74 0.51 -18.54
C ASN A 331 2.41 0.72 -20.03
N ILE A 332 3.04 -0.09 -20.88
CA ILE A 332 2.93 0.00 -22.34
C ILE A 332 1.50 -0.25 -22.82
N ASN A 333 0.76 -1.18 -22.21
CA ASN A 333 -0.63 -1.48 -22.59
C ASN A 333 -1.54 -0.29 -22.29
N MET A 334 -1.43 0.32 -21.10
CA MET A 334 -2.21 1.51 -20.75
C MET A 334 -1.86 2.70 -21.64
N GLN A 335 -0.58 2.93 -21.94
CA GLN A 335 -0.16 4.00 -22.85
C GLN A 335 -0.69 3.79 -24.27
N LYS A 336 -0.73 2.53 -24.74
CA LYS A 336 -1.35 2.17 -26.01
C LYS A 336 -2.85 2.47 -26.01
N GLN A 337 -3.56 2.16 -24.93
CA GLN A 337 -5.00 2.48 -24.80
C GLN A 337 -5.27 3.99 -24.79
N VAL A 338 -4.44 4.77 -24.09
CA VAL A 338 -4.50 6.24 -24.15
C VAL A 338 -4.33 6.73 -25.58
N LYS A 339 -3.34 6.19 -26.31
CA LYS A 339 -3.10 6.53 -27.72
C LYS A 339 -4.29 6.14 -28.61
N GLU A 340 -4.84 4.94 -28.47
CA GLU A 340 -6.01 4.48 -29.23
C GLU A 340 -7.25 5.36 -29.01
N ILE A 341 -7.45 5.83 -27.77
CA ILE A 341 -8.51 6.81 -27.47
C ILE A 341 -8.23 8.12 -28.21
N ARG A 342 -7.02 8.68 -28.09
CA ARG A 342 -6.62 9.94 -28.72
C ARG A 342 -6.70 9.92 -30.25
N GLU A 343 -6.38 8.81 -30.87
CA GLU A 343 -6.40 8.62 -32.33
C GLU A 343 -7.79 8.21 -32.85
N ASN A 344 -8.79 8.13 -31.96
CA ASN A 344 -10.14 7.76 -32.35
C ASN A 344 -10.75 8.78 -33.32
N LYS A 345 -11.35 8.28 -34.42
CA LYS A 345 -12.03 9.12 -35.42
C LYS A 345 -13.24 9.86 -34.85
N ASN A 346 -13.86 9.34 -33.79
CA ASN A 346 -14.90 10.06 -33.07
C ASN A 346 -14.25 11.11 -32.16
N ILE A 347 -14.50 12.38 -32.47
CA ILE A 347 -13.90 13.52 -31.76
C ILE A 347 -14.22 13.54 -30.26
N LEU A 348 -15.40 13.10 -29.83
CA LEU A 348 -15.73 13.06 -28.41
C LEU A 348 -14.96 11.94 -27.68
N LYS A 349 -14.69 10.83 -28.37
CA LYS A 349 -13.81 9.79 -27.85
C LYS A 349 -12.37 10.29 -27.77
N SER A 350 -11.85 10.97 -28.80
CA SER A 350 -10.47 11.48 -28.76
C SER A 350 -10.23 12.59 -27.73
N LEU A 351 -11.26 13.35 -27.37
CA LEU A 351 -11.23 14.32 -26.27
C LEU A 351 -11.40 13.69 -24.88
N THR A 352 -11.53 12.36 -24.78
CA THR A 352 -11.61 11.67 -23.48
C THR A 352 -10.26 11.72 -22.75
N GLN A 353 -9.14 11.70 -23.47
CA GLN A 353 -7.79 11.80 -22.91
C GLN A 353 -7.04 13.00 -23.51
N TRP A 354 -5.90 13.36 -22.92
CA TRP A 354 -5.08 14.51 -23.34
C TRP A 354 -3.87 14.07 -24.15
N ASP A 355 -3.34 14.93 -25.02
CA ASP A 355 -2.00 14.69 -25.55
C ASP A 355 -0.94 15.01 -24.48
N TYR A 356 0.29 14.56 -24.74
CA TYR A 356 1.38 14.72 -23.78
C TYR A 356 1.63 16.18 -23.37
N LYS A 357 1.54 17.14 -24.30
CA LYS A 357 1.84 18.54 -24.00
C LYS A 357 0.71 19.17 -23.18
N ASP A 358 -0.53 18.89 -23.58
CA ASP A 358 -1.76 19.36 -22.95
C ASP A 358 -1.94 18.76 -21.54
N PHE A 359 -1.42 17.55 -21.32
CA PHE A 359 -1.51 16.85 -20.04
C PHE A 359 -0.49 17.30 -18.98
N ARG A 360 0.62 17.95 -19.35
CA ARG A 360 1.72 18.21 -18.39
C ARG A 360 1.32 19.01 -17.16
N GLY A 361 0.39 19.96 -17.31
CA GLY A 361 -0.12 20.73 -16.16
C GLY A 361 -0.89 19.85 -15.18
N ILE A 362 -1.70 18.93 -15.70
CA ILE A 362 -2.48 17.96 -14.93
C ILE A 362 -1.56 16.97 -14.22
N GLU A 363 -0.58 16.41 -14.95
CA GLU A 363 0.41 15.47 -14.40
C GLU A 363 1.16 16.07 -13.21
N LYS A 364 1.59 17.33 -13.31
CA LYS A 364 2.23 18.04 -12.22
C LYS A 364 1.30 18.23 -11.01
N ALA A 365 0.04 18.59 -11.25
CA ALA A 365 -0.93 18.77 -10.17
C ALA A 365 -1.22 17.45 -9.41
N LEU A 366 -1.26 16.32 -10.12
CA LEU A 366 -1.37 15.00 -9.50
C LEU A 366 -0.10 14.63 -8.72
N ASP A 367 1.09 14.90 -9.26
CA ASP A 367 2.34 14.70 -8.52
C ASP A 367 2.37 15.45 -7.20
N GLU A 368 1.96 16.73 -7.20
CA GLU A 368 1.92 17.54 -5.99
C GLU A 368 0.88 17.01 -5.00
N LEU A 369 -0.33 16.68 -5.47
CA LEU A 369 -1.41 16.12 -4.64
C LEU A 369 -0.98 14.83 -3.93
N PHE A 370 -0.52 13.82 -4.67
CA PHE A 370 -0.15 12.54 -4.07
C PHE A 370 1.14 12.63 -3.25
N LYS A 371 2.00 13.62 -3.49
CA LYS A 371 3.17 13.89 -2.64
C LYS A 371 2.75 14.51 -1.30
N GLU A 372 1.79 15.43 -1.30
CA GLU A 372 1.29 16.07 -0.08
C GLU A 372 0.56 15.08 0.83
N GLU A 373 -0.17 14.13 0.25
CA GLU A 373 -0.78 13.01 0.99
C GLU A 373 0.23 11.97 1.46
N ASP A 374 1.52 12.12 1.11
CA ASP A 374 2.56 11.14 1.35
C ASP A 374 2.21 9.78 0.73
N TRP A 375 1.63 9.74 -0.48
CA TRP A 375 1.21 8.51 -1.16
C TRP A 375 2.11 8.11 -2.34
N LEU A 376 2.93 9.02 -2.88
CA LEU A 376 3.86 8.65 -3.94
C LEU A 376 4.96 7.70 -3.44
N LYS A 377 5.32 6.73 -4.29
CA LYS A 377 6.39 5.75 -4.03
C LYS A 377 7.71 6.11 -4.70
#